data_AF-A0A7S1H007-F1
#
_entry.id   AF-A0A7S1H007-F1
#
_cell.length_a   1.000
_cell.length_b   1.000
_cell.length_c   1.000
_cell.angle_alpha   90.00
_cell.angle_beta   90.00
_cell.angle_gamma   90.00
#
_symmetry.space_group_name_H-M   'P 1'
#
loop_
_entity.id
_entity.type
_entity.pdbx_description
1 polymer ?
#
loop_
_entity_poly.entity_id
_entity_poly.type
_entity_poly.pdbx_seq_one_letter_code
_entity_poly.pdbx_strand_id
1 'polypeptide(L)'
;RELASFPNGEDRPIIGQDLSPMHSSARSLVDDVMVSDIPFLYSPGQIGLAALMVSNEQINKPDVPKIDLLGYIENRFEGKDKAHVKDRVTKLSKILMELKEGKFGCGNHQVDLQKLKIVHKKLKKCRGVGKKKKKRKTDSNGPDVKKSRTD
;
A
#
# COMPACT_ATOMS: atom_id res chain seq x y z
N ARG A 1 -5.12 8.32 32.67
CA ARG A 1 -4.06 7.59 31.96
C ARG A 1 -3.49 8.55 30.93
N GLU A 2 -2.19 8.82 31.00
CA GLU A 2 -1.49 9.63 30.01
C GLU A 2 -1.46 8.84 28.69
N LEU A 3 -1.87 9.48 27.59
CA LEU A 3 -2.00 8.83 26.28
C LEU A 3 -0.83 9.13 25.33
N ALA A 4 0.02 10.08 25.68
CA ALA A 4 1.22 10.38 24.90
C ALA A 4 2.29 10.98 25.81
N SER A 5 3.54 10.60 25.60
CA SER A 5 4.68 11.14 26.34
C SER A 5 5.93 11.17 25.47
N PHE A 6 6.85 12.08 25.74
CA PHE A 6 8.15 12.09 25.09
C PHE A 6 9.12 11.13 25.79
N PRO A 7 9.88 10.30 25.07
CA PRO A 7 10.86 9.39 25.68
C PRO A 7 11.98 10.10 26.46
N ASN A 8 12.26 11.37 26.12
CA ASN A 8 13.24 12.19 26.83
C ASN A 8 12.70 12.84 28.13
N GLY A 9 11.42 12.63 28.45
CA GLY A 9 10.78 13.22 29.64
C GLY A 9 10.41 14.69 29.50
N GLU A 10 10.46 15.27 28.30
CA GLU A 10 9.94 16.62 28.06
C GLU A 10 8.43 16.66 28.30
N ASP A 11 8.01 17.56 29.19
CA ASP A 11 6.59 17.89 29.41
C ASP A 11 6.27 19.18 28.65
N ARG A 12 6.03 19.03 27.35
CA ARG A 12 5.65 20.12 26.45
C ARG A 12 4.48 19.68 25.55
N PRO A 13 3.67 20.62 25.05
CA PRO A 13 2.62 20.28 24.11
C PRO A 13 3.20 19.65 22.84
N ILE A 14 2.55 18.58 22.38
CA ILE A 14 2.84 17.95 21.09
C ILE A 14 2.37 18.88 19.99
N ILE A 15 3.28 19.23 19.08
CA ILE A 15 2.96 19.98 17.87
C ILE A 15 2.98 19.05 16.65
N GLY A 16 2.33 19.46 15.55
CA GLY A 16 2.24 18.62 14.35
C GLY A 16 3.60 18.19 13.79
N GLN A 17 4.64 19.01 13.97
CA GLN A 17 6.01 18.71 13.54
C GLN A 17 6.56 17.45 14.23
N ASP A 18 6.26 17.25 15.52
CA ASP A 18 6.73 16.11 16.33
C ASP A 18 6.18 14.78 15.79
N LEU A 19 5.01 14.81 15.15
CA LEU A 19 4.34 13.65 14.60
C LEU A 19 4.77 13.32 13.17
N SER A 20 5.50 14.22 12.50
CA SER A 20 5.92 14.07 11.10
C SER A 20 6.70 12.77 10.84
N PRO A 21 7.64 12.34 11.70
CA PRO A 21 8.36 11.07 11.51
C PRO A 21 7.41 9.88 11.55
N MET A 22 6.48 9.87 12.51
CA MET A 22 5.48 8.80 12.67
C MET A 22 4.52 8.76 11.49
N HIS A 23 4.00 9.91 11.09
CA HIS A 23 3.12 10.05 9.94
C HIS A 23 3.81 9.58 8.64
N SER A 24 5.06 9.97 8.41
CA SER A 24 5.79 9.59 7.20
C SER A 24 6.05 8.08 7.13
N SER A 25 6.41 7.47 8.27
CA SER A 25 6.56 6.02 8.39
C SER A 25 5.23 5.30 8.14
N ALA A 26 4.14 5.77 8.74
CA ALA A 26 2.82 5.16 8.58
C ALA A 26 2.32 5.29 7.15
N ARG A 27 2.57 6.44 6.49
CA ARG A 27 2.24 6.65 5.08
C ARG A 27 2.96 5.66 4.18
N SER A 28 4.27 5.44 4.39
CA SER A 28 5.02 4.44 3.62
C SER A 28 4.43 3.04 3.77
N LEU A 29 4.02 2.65 4.97
CA LEU A 29 3.34 1.37 5.21
C LEU A 29 2.01 1.28 4.47
N VAL A 30 1.23 2.37 4.45
CA VAL A 30 -0.03 2.42 3.71
C VAL A 30 0.21 2.28 2.20
N ASP A 31 1.28 2.87 1.67
CA ASP A 31 1.63 2.70 0.25
C ASP A 31 1.94 1.22 -0.08
N ASP A 32 2.63 0.50 0.81
CA ASP A 32 2.87 -0.94 0.68
C ASP A 32 1.57 -1.77 0.78
N VAL A 33 0.63 -1.34 1.62
CA VAL A 33 -0.69 -1.99 1.74
C VAL A 33 -1.46 -1.97 0.43
N MET A 34 -1.33 -0.90 -0.37
CA MET A 34 -2.09 -0.72 -1.61
C MET A 34 -1.76 -1.76 -2.69
N VAL A 35 -0.62 -2.44 -2.59
CA VAL A 35 -0.22 -3.51 -3.54
C VAL A 35 -0.54 -4.92 -3.02
N SER A 36 -1.40 -5.02 -2.01
CA SER A 36 -1.85 -6.28 -1.41
C SER A 36 -3.38 -6.39 -1.41
N ASP A 37 -3.92 -7.51 -0.93
CA ASP A 37 -5.38 -7.69 -0.77
C ASP A 37 -5.94 -7.03 0.50
N ILE A 38 -5.09 -6.46 1.36
CA ILE A 38 -5.50 -5.83 2.64
C ILE A 38 -6.59 -4.76 2.47
N PRO A 39 -6.58 -3.87 1.46
CA PRO A 39 -7.65 -2.90 1.25
C PRO A 39 -9.04 -3.51 1.01
N PHE A 40 -9.11 -4.78 0.57
CA PHE A 40 -10.38 -5.49 0.41
C PHE A 40 -10.84 -6.18 1.70
N LEU A 41 -9.94 -6.40 2.66
CA LEU A 41 -10.19 -7.15 3.89
C LEU A 41 -10.43 -6.25 5.11
N TYR A 42 -9.91 -5.02 5.07
CA TYR A 42 -9.93 -4.09 6.19
C TYR A 42 -10.40 -2.70 5.76
N SER A 43 -11.08 -2.00 6.67
CA SER A 43 -11.51 -0.63 6.42
C SER A 43 -10.31 0.34 6.45
N PRO A 44 -10.39 1.50 5.74
CA PRO A 44 -9.32 2.49 5.74
C PRO A 44 -8.92 2.96 7.14
N GLY A 45 -9.89 3.12 8.06
CA GLY A 45 -9.62 3.51 9.44
C GLY A 45 -8.83 2.45 10.22
N GLN A 46 -9.10 1.16 9.99
CA GLN A 46 -8.32 0.08 10.60
C GLN A 46 -6.89 0.04 10.06
N ILE A 47 -6.74 0.21 8.75
CA ILE A 47 -5.44 0.24 8.07
C ILE A 47 -4.60 1.42 8.61
N GLY A 48 -5.17 2.62 8.64
CA GLY A 48 -4.47 3.81 9.14
C GLY A 48 -4.06 3.67 10.61
N LEU A 49 -4.94 3.14 11.46
CA LEU A 49 -4.64 2.95 12.88
C LEU A 49 -3.56 1.88 13.11
N ALA A 50 -3.63 0.76 12.38
CA ALA A 50 -2.61 -0.27 12.44
C ALA A 50 -1.24 0.23 11.94
N ALA A 51 -1.22 1.00 10.84
CA ALA A 51 0.01 1.61 10.32
C ALA A 51 0.63 2.58 11.34
N LEU A 52 -0.19 3.42 11.98
CA LEU A 52 0.28 4.29 13.07
C LEU A 52 0.83 3.50 14.26
N MET A 53 0.19 2.40 14.66
CA MET A 53 0.70 1.54 15.73
C MET A 53 2.08 0.98 15.41
N VAL A 54 2.25 0.42 14.22
CA VAL A 54 3.55 -0.11 13.78
C VAL A 54 4.61 0.99 13.75
N SER A 55 4.29 2.15 13.18
CA SER A 55 5.23 3.27 13.12
C SER A 55 5.59 3.84 14.48
N ASN A 56 4.62 3.93 15.39
CA ASN A 56 4.82 4.39 16.76
C ASN A 56 5.73 3.45 17.57
N GLU A 57 5.60 2.13 17.39
CA GLU A 57 6.48 1.14 18.02
C GLU A 57 7.91 1.23 17.46
N GLN A 58 8.07 1.36 16.15
CA GLN A 58 9.38 1.32 15.48
C GLN A 58 10.21 2.60 15.63
N ILE A 59 9.58 3.77 15.72
CA ILE A 59 10.33 5.03 15.84
C ILE A 59 10.75 5.19 17.29
N ASN A 60 12.02 4.93 17.59
CA ASN A 60 12.58 5.10 18.92
C ASN A 60 13.47 6.35 19.00
N LYS A 61 12.89 7.50 18.63
CA LYS A 61 13.58 8.79 18.65
C LYS A 61 13.18 9.58 19.91
N PRO A 62 14.12 10.23 20.61
CA PRO A 62 13.84 10.92 21.87
C PRO A 62 12.92 12.13 21.70
N ASP A 63 12.96 12.77 20.53
CA ASP A 63 12.19 13.93 20.12
C ASP A 63 10.83 13.60 19.50
N VAL A 64 10.51 12.30 19.35
CA VAL A 64 9.22 11.84 18.81
C VAL A 64 8.36 11.29 19.95
N PRO A 65 7.15 11.81 20.16
CA PRO A 65 6.29 11.35 21.24
C PRO A 65 5.83 9.92 20.97
N LYS A 66 5.76 9.13 22.04
CA LYS A 66 5.16 7.80 22.05
C LYS A 66 3.69 7.95 22.40
N ILE A 67 2.82 7.45 21.52
CA ILE A 67 1.37 7.51 21.70
C ILE A 67 0.86 6.14 22.15
N ASP A 68 0.12 6.08 23.25
CA ASP A 68 -0.57 4.88 23.72
C ASP A 68 -1.88 4.68 22.93
N LEU A 69 -1.74 4.19 21.71
CA LEU A 69 -2.86 3.94 20.79
C LEU A 69 -3.80 2.84 21.30
N LEU A 70 -3.29 1.86 22.06
CA LEU A 70 -4.14 0.84 22.70
C LEU A 70 -4.95 1.45 23.85
N GLY A 71 -4.32 2.30 24.67
CA GLY A 71 -5.02 3.08 25.69
C GLY A 71 -6.07 4.01 25.08
N TYR A 72 -5.80 4.61 23.93
CA TYR A 72 -6.78 5.39 23.18
C TYR A 72 -7.99 4.54 22.76
N ILE A 73 -7.79 3.35 22.19
CA ILE A 73 -8.88 2.42 21.85
C ILE A 73 -9.67 2.05 23.11
N GLU A 74 -8.97 1.76 24.22
CA GLU A 74 -9.60 1.38 25.49
C GLU A 74 -10.49 2.48 26.07
N ASN A 75 -10.12 3.74 25.88
CA ASN A 75 -10.88 4.91 26.34
C ASN A 75 -11.98 5.33 25.35
N ARG A 76 -11.80 5.07 24.06
CA ARG A 76 -12.71 5.54 23.00
C ARG A 76 -13.92 4.62 22.79
N PHE A 77 -13.75 3.32 23.02
CA PHE A 77 -14.77 2.31 22.75
C PHE A 77 -15.20 1.60 24.03
N GLU A 78 -16.46 1.12 24.05
CA GLU A 78 -17.04 0.42 25.19
C GLU A 78 -17.41 -1.03 24.85
N GLY A 79 -17.56 -1.87 25.88
CA GLY A 79 -18.09 -3.22 25.76
C GLY A 79 -17.39 -4.11 24.71
N LYS A 80 -18.18 -4.74 23.84
CA LYS A 80 -17.71 -5.69 22.82
C LYS A 80 -16.95 -5.01 21.67
N ASP A 81 -17.29 -3.76 21.35
CA ASP A 81 -16.64 -3.02 20.27
C ASP A 81 -15.18 -2.73 20.60
N LYS A 82 -14.90 -2.40 21.86
CA LYS A 82 -13.52 -2.24 22.36
C LYS A 82 -12.66 -3.47 22.09
N ALA A 83 -13.13 -4.64 22.50
CA ALA A 83 -12.40 -5.89 22.34
C ALA A 83 -12.19 -6.22 20.85
N HIS A 84 -13.23 -6.03 20.04
CA HIS A 84 -13.18 -6.33 18.61
C HIS A 84 -12.25 -5.39 17.83
N VAL A 85 -12.29 -4.08 18.12
CA VAL A 85 -11.38 -3.10 17.50
C VAL A 85 -9.95 -3.39 17.91
N LYS A 86 -9.70 -3.62 19.21
CA LYS A 86 -8.36 -3.95 19.72
C LYS A 86 -7.77 -5.19 19.06
N ASP A 87 -8.53 -6.28 18.98
CA ASP A 87 -8.08 -7.52 18.34
C ASP A 87 -7.79 -7.32 16.85
N ARG A 88 -8.73 -6.72 16.10
CA ARG A 88 -8.57 -6.50 14.66
C ARG A 88 -7.36 -5.64 14.33
N VAL A 89 -7.17 -4.54 15.05
CA VAL A 89 -6.05 -3.62 14.81
C VAL A 89 -4.74 -4.30 15.19
N THR A 90 -4.67 -5.00 16.33
CA THR A 90 -3.46 -5.73 16.77
C THR A 90 -3.07 -6.81 15.75
N LYS A 91 -4.04 -7.57 15.24
CA LYS A 91 -3.82 -8.56 14.18
C LYS A 91 -3.32 -7.91 12.90
N LEU A 92 -3.94 -6.80 12.49
CA LEU A 92 -3.54 -6.08 11.28
C LEU A 92 -2.13 -5.50 11.43
N SER A 93 -1.76 -4.92 12.58
CA SER A 93 -0.40 -4.41 12.82
C SER A 93 0.66 -5.49 12.62
N LYS A 94 0.40 -6.74 13.03
CA LYS A 94 1.29 -7.87 12.76
C LYS A 94 1.41 -8.18 11.27
N ILE A 95 0.29 -8.17 10.54
CA ILE A 95 0.30 -8.36 9.09
C ILE A 95 1.09 -7.25 8.39
N LEU A 96 0.94 -5.99 8.82
CA LEU A 96 1.67 -4.85 8.26
C LEU A 96 3.17 -4.93 8.53
N MET A 97 3.57 -5.39 9.72
CA MET A 97 4.97 -5.70 10.04
C MET A 97 5.54 -6.75 9.08
N GLU A 98 4.85 -7.88 8.92
CA GLU A 98 5.26 -8.95 8.01
C GLU A 98 5.31 -8.50 6.53
N LEU A 99 4.38 -7.64 6.12
CA LEU A 99 4.35 -7.02 4.80
C LEU A 99 5.60 -6.16 4.57
N LYS A 100 5.92 -5.29 5.53
CA LYS A 100 7.12 -4.45 5.51
C LYS A 100 8.41 -5.26 5.46
N GLU A 101 8.45 -6.39 6.15
CA GLU A 101 9.59 -7.33 6.15
C GLU A 101 9.70 -8.14 4.84
N GLY A 102 8.76 -7.94 3.91
CA GLY A 102 8.78 -8.59 2.59
C GLY A 102 8.27 -10.03 2.59
N LYS A 103 7.64 -10.50 3.68
CA LYS A 103 7.15 -11.88 3.83
C LYS A 103 6.17 -12.30 2.72
N PHE A 104 5.41 -11.35 2.19
CA PHE A 104 4.40 -11.58 1.15
C PHE A 104 4.85 -11.23 -0.27
N GLY A 105 6.13 -10.87 -0.47
CA GLY A 105 6.64 -10.48 -1.79
C GLY A 105 5.91 -9.28 -2.42
N CYS A 106 5.20 -8.50 -1.61
CA CYS A 106 4.50 -7.30 -1.98
C CYS A 106 5.40 -6.08 -1.69
N GLY A 107 5.32 -5.05 -2.52
CA GLY A 107 6.33 -3.98 -2.56
C GLY A 107 7.61 -4.43 -3.25
N ASN A 108 8.51 -3.52 -3.60
CA ASN A 108 9.71 -3.75 -4.42
C ASN A 108 10.79 -4.69 -3.81
N HIS A 109 10.41 -5.57 -2.90
CA HIS A 109 11.29 -6.51 -2.22
C HIS A 109 11.58 -7.71 -3.12
N GLN A 110 12.82 -7.77 -3.63
CA GLN A 110 13.41 -8.98 -4.23
C GLN A 110 12.57 -9.62 -5.35
N VAL A 111 11.94 -8.80 -6.20
CA VAL A 111 11.18 -9.30 -7.35
C VAL A 111 12.10 -10.07 -8.28
N ASP A 112 11.84 -11.36 -8.46
CA ASP A 112 12.55 -12.20 -9.42
C ASP A 112 12.16 -11.81 -10.86
N LEU A 113 12.99 -10.96 -11.45
CA LEU A 113 12.81 -10.48 -12.82
C LEU A 113 12.79 -11.62 -13.86
N GLN A 114 13.44 -12.76 -13.59
CA GLN A 114 13.41 -13.91 -14.50
C GLN A 114 12.06 -14.60 -14.45
N LYS A 115 11.53 -14.87 -13.24
CA LYS A 115 10.15 -15.38 -13.09
C LYS A 115 9.14 -14.45 -13.73
N LEU A 116 9.26 -13.13 -13.51
CA LEU A 116 8.37 -12.14 -14.10
C LEU A 116 8.42 -12.17 -15.65
N LYS A 117 9.62 -12.27 -16.25
CA LYS A 117 9.79 -12.43 -17.70
C LYS A 117 9.12 -13.70 -18.22
N ILE A 118 9.23 -14.83 -17.50
CA ILE A 118 8.61 -16.10 -17.88
C ILE A 118 7.08 -15.97 -17.85
N VAL A 119 6.52 -15.41 -16.77
CA VAL A 119 5.07 -15.16 -16.64
C VAL A 119 4.57 -14.28 -17.80
N HIS A 120 5.28 -13.19 -18.09
CA HIS A 120 4.93 -12.30 -19.19
C HIS A 120 4.99 -13.00 -20.56
N LYS A 121 5.99 -13.86 -20.80
CA LYS A 121 6.08 -14.66 -22.04
C LYS A 121 4.90 -15.63 -22.18
N LYS A 122 4.49 -16.30 -21.10
CA LYS A 122 3.30 -17.16 -21.08
C LYS A 122 2.03 -16.37 -21.36
N LEU A 123 1.84 -15.22 -20.70
CA LEU A 123 0.71 -14.32 -20.91
C LEU A 123 0.63 -13.83 -22.37
N LYS A 124 1.76 -13.50 -23.00
CA LYS A 124 1.78 -13.13 -24.44
C LYS A 124 1.28 -14.25 -25.34
N LYS A 125 1.64 -15.51 -25.06
CA LYS A 125 1.18 -16.67 -25.83
C LYS A 125 -0.33 -16.88 -25.69
N CYS A 126 -0.86 -16.83 -24.46
CA CYS A 126 -2.30 -16.93 -24.21
C CYS A 126 -3.09 -15.74 -24.81
N ARG A 127 -2.48 -14.54 -24.78
CA ARG A 127 -2.83 -13.29 -25.52
C ARG A 127 -3.37 -13.54 -26.94
N GLY A 128 -2.62 -14.33 -27.71
CA GLY A 128 -2.81 -14.49 -29.15
C GLY A 128 -3.90 -15.47 -29.57
N VAL A 129 -4.38 -16.33 -28.67
CA VAL A 129 -5.29 -17.44 -29.02
C VAL A 129 -6.75 -16.99 -29.11
N GLY A 130 -7.12 -15.85 -28.51
CA GLY A 130 -8.51 -15.34 -28.47
C GLY A 130 -8.82 -14.14 -29.38
N LYS A 131 -7.82 -13.53 -30.03
CA LYS A 131 -8.03 -12.38 -30.93
C LYS A 131 -7.65 -12.74 -32.36
N LYS A 132 -8.58 -13.37 -33.10
CA LYS A 132 -8.58 -13.25 -34.57
C LYS A 132 -8.59 -11.76 -34.87
N LYS A 133 -7.48 -11.23 -35.42
CA LYS A 133 -7.43 -9.88 -35.97
C LYS A 133 -8.63 -9.73 -36.90
N LYS A 134 -9.65 -8.96 -36.49
CA LYS A 134 -10.65 -8.42 -37.43
C LYS A 134 -9.87 -7.46 -38.32
N LYS A 135 -9.27 -8.01 -39.37
CA LYS A 135 -8.65 -7.26 -40.46
C LYS A 135 -9.83 -6.51 -41.08
N ARG A 136 -10.05 -5.25 -40.71
CA ARG A 136 -10.92 -4.35 -41.46
C ARG A 136 -10.31 -4.31 -42.86
N LYS A 137 -10.92 -5.00 -43.82
CA LYS A 137 -10.69 -4.76 -45.24
C LYS A 137 -11.17 -3.34 -45.48
N THR A 138 -10.25 -2.41 -45.60
CA THR A 138 -10.50 -1.17 -46.33
C THR A 138 -10.57 -1.59 -47.79
N ASP A 139 -11.78 -1.69 -48.33
CA ASP A 139 -12.00 -1.81 -49.76
C ASP A 139 -11.58 -0.48 -50.41
N SER A 140 -10.37 -0.43 -50.95
CA SER A 140 -9.97 0.61 -51.89
C SER A 140 -10.29 0.13 -53.31
N ASN A 141 -11.56 0.26 -53.69
CA ASN A 141 -12.00 0.26 -55.08
C ASN A 141 -12.00 1.70 -55.60
N GLY A 142 -11.19 2.00 -56.62
CA GLY A 142 -11.30 3.24 -57.43
C GLY A 142 -9.95 3.72 -58.00
N PRO A 143 -9.92 4.30 -59.23
CA PRO A 143 -9.10 3.78 -60.32
C PRO A 143 -7.86 4.60 -60.71
N ASP A 144 -7.02 3.97 -61.54
CA ASP A 144 -5.89 4.46 -62.33
C ASP A 144 -5.96 5.95 -62.77
N VAL A 145 -4.88 6.70 -62.52
CA VAL A 145 -4.48 7.83 -63.37
C VAL A 145 -2.97 7.80 -63.61
N LYS A 146 -2.60 7.43 -64.83
CA LYS A 146 -1.28 7.66 -65.44
C LYS A 146 -1.03 9.15 -65.65
N LYS A 147 0.17 9.62 -65.32
CA LYS A 147 0.93 10.74 -65.94
C LYS A 147 2.25 10.86 -65.16
N SER A 148 3.44 11.16 -65.70
CA SER A 148 4.08 11.16 -67.02
C SER A 148 5.49 11.72 -66.71
N ARG A 149 6.57 11.14 -67.27
CA ARG A 149 7.94 11.67 -67.20
C ARG A 149 8.06 13.00 -67.98
N THR A 150 8.87 13.91 -67.45
CA THR A 150 9.63 15.03 -68.08
C THR A 150 10.35 15.75 -66.92
N ASP A 151 11.63 16.07 -66.89
CA ASP A 151 12.79 15.95 -67.79
C ASP A 151 14.03 15.61 -66.95
#